data_AF-A0A0D0B127-F1
#
_entry.id   AF-A0A0D0B127-F1
#
_cell.length_a   1.000
_cell.length_b   1.000
_cell.length_c   1.000
_cell.angle_alpha   90.00
_cell.angle_beta   90.00
_cell.angle_gamma   90.00
#
_symmetry.space_group_name_H-M   'P 1'
#
loop_
_entity.id
_entity.type
_entity.pdbx_description
1 polymer ?
#
loop_
_entity_poly.entity_id
_entity_poly.type
_entity_poly.pdbx_seq_one_letter_code
_entity_poly.pdbx_strand_id
1 'polypeptide(L)'
;MMLGFLFALQAIGLVAASSSDPSDKCYFIPLPSIPDSTDNRTIPWGEPTIQYANGTTCCSSLDEVRQQLDVIDAQLLQLLSERVSYVREATRFKATVADVNVPSRNQQVIQGAVDAAPLVHLPQIVAEIVYEGLVNSSVLFEECIFNTYVDPECVGGK
;
A
#
# COMPACT_ATOMS: atom_id res chain seq x y z
N MET A 1 -4.23 -23.03 35.70
CA MET A 1 -4.76 -23.76 34.53
C MET A 1 -4.72 -22.79 33.36
N MET A 2 -3.65 -22.82 32.57
CA MET A 2 -3.45 -21.96 31.40
C MET A 2 -4.22 -22.53 30.22
N LEU A 3 -4.96 -21.69 29.48
CA LEU A 3 -5.28 -21.95 28.08
C LEU A 3 -4.94 -20.70 27.28
N GLY A 4 -3.73 -20.69 26.72
CA GLY A 4 -3.32 -19.72 25.71
C GLY A 4 -3.86 -20.16 24.36
N PHE A 5 -4.70 -19.33 23.74
CA PHE A 5 -5.06 -19.47 22.34
C PHE A 5 -4.01 -18.75 21.50
N LEU A 6 -3.08 -19.51 20.94
CA LEU A 6 -2.23 -19.08 19.83
C LEU A 6 -3.13 -18.95 18.59
N PHE A 7 -3.47 -17.71 18.22
CA PHE A 7 -4.00 -17.42 16.88
C PHE A 7 -2.84 -17.54 15.89
N ALA A 8 -2.77 -18.66 15.19
CA ALA A 8 -1.90 -18.82 14.03
C ALA A 8 -2.45 -17.93 12.90
N LEU A 9 -1.70 -16.87 12.55
CA LEU A 9 -1.95 -16.06 11.37
C LEU A 9 -1.62 -16.94 10.15
N GLN A 10 -2.61 -17.66 9.63
CA GLN A 10 -2.46 -18.35 8.35
C GLN A 10 -2.42 -17.28 7.26
N ALA A 11 -1.24 -17.08 6.66
CA ALA A 11 -1.11 -16.32 5.43
C ALA A 11 -1.86 -17.09 4.33
N ILE A 12 -3.12 -16.70 4.08
CA ILE A 12 -3.86 -17.11 2.90
C ILE A 12 -3.24 -16.33 1.74
N GLY A 13 -2.14 -16.84 1.19
CA GLY A 13 -1.57 -16.30 -0.03
C GLY A 13 -2.56 -16.48 -1.18
N LEU A 14 -3.10 -15.38 -1.71
CA LEU A 14 -3.86 -15.41 -2.96
C LEU A 14 -2.91 -15.87 -4.07
N VAL A 15 -3.23 -17.02 -4.68
CA VAL A 15 -2.56 -17.49 -5.90
C VAL A 15 -3.31 -16.89 -7.09
N ALA A 16 -2.66 -16.02 -7.87
CA ALA A 16 -3.22 -15.53 -9.12
C ALA A 16 -3.28 -16.69 -10.14
N ALA A 17 -4.48 -17.06 -10.57
CA ALA A 17 -4.68 -17.99 -11.67
C ALA A 17 -4.22 -17.33 -12.99
N SER A 18 -3.36 -18.00 -13.75
CA SER A 18 -2.89 -17.52 -15.06
C SER A 18 -3.99 -17.68 -16.12
N SER A 19 -4.89 -16.70 -16.21
CA SER A 19 -5.65 -16.43 -17.42
C SER A 19 -5.09 -15.16 -18.05
N SER A 20 -5.02 -15.08 -19.38
CA SER A 20 -4.70 -13.84 -20.09
C SER A 20 -5.84 -12.83 -19.90
N ASP A 21 -5.90 -12.21 -18.72
CA ASP A 21 -6.89 -11.22 -18.36
C ASP A 21 -6.52 -9.89 -19.03
N PRO A 22 -7.40 -9.29 -19.85
CA PRO A 22 -7.13 -8.00 -20.48
C PRO A 22 -6.72 -6.89 -19.48
N SER A 23 -7.16 -6.98 -18.22
CA SER A 23 -6.82 -6.04 -17.15
C SER A 23 -5.39 -6.18 -16.61
N ASP A 24 -4.64 -7.23 -16.97
CA ASP A 24 -3.23 -7.39 -16.59
C ASP A 24 -2.36 -6.21 -17.06
N LYS A 25 -2.75 -5.55 -18.15
CA LYS A 25 -2.07 -4.35 -18.67
C LYS A 25 -2.11 -3.16 -17.69
N CYS A 26 -3.10 -3.11 -16.80
CA CYS A 26 -3.23 -2.03 -15.82
C CYS A 26 -2.15 -2.05 -14.73
N TYR A 27 -1.35 -3.13 -14.62
CA TYR A 27 -0.29 -3.28 -13.62
C TYR A 27 1.08 -2.74 -14.05
N PHE A 28 1.30 -2.47 -15.35
CA PHE A 28 2.66 -2.33 -15.91
C PHE A 28 2.94 -0.96 -16.57
N ILE A 29 2.54 0.15 -15.94
CA ILE A 29 2.91 1.49 -16.41
C ILE A 29 4.43 1.72 -16.17
N PRO A 30 5.22 2.09 -17.18
CA PRO A 30 6.68 2.24 -17.01
C PRO A 30 7.02 3.39 -16.06
N LEU A 31 7.87 3.11 -15.08
CA LEU A 31 8.39 4.08 -14.13
C LEU A 31 9.83 4.48 -14.51
N PRO A 32 10.26 5.72 -14.22
CA PRO A 32 11.64 6.14 -14.44
C PRO A 32 12.60 5.33 -13.56
N SER A 33 13.80 5.06 -14.06
CA SER A 33 14.88 4.52 -13.22
C SER A 33 15.42 5.61 -12.29
N ILE A 34 15.59 5.26 -11.02
CA ILE A 34 16.11 6.16 -9.99
C ILE A 34 17.42 5.57 -9.46
N PRO A 35 18.56 6.30 -9.49
CA PRO A 35 19.82 5.81 -8.97
C PRO A 35 19.86 5.80 -7.43
N ASP A 36 20.71 4.96 -6.86
CA ASP A 36 20.91 4.87 -5.41
C ASP A 36 21.49 6.16 -4.83
N SER A 37 21.13 6.47 -3.58
CA SER A 37 21.69 7.60 -2.85
C SER A 37 23.14 7.34 -2.44
N THR A 38 24.03 8.31 -2.67
CA THR A 38 25.44 8.28 -2.24
C THR A 38 25.68 9.05 -0.92
N ASP A 39 24.62 9.35 -0.18
CA ASP A 39 24.66 10.18 1.01
C ASP A 39 25.28 9.46 2.21
N ASN A 40 26.36 10.06 2.76
CA ASN A 40 27.20 9.54 3.84
C ASN A 40 27.31 10.51 5.03
N ARG A 41 26.20 11.15 5.42
CA ARG A 41 26.16 12.04 6.59
C ARG A 41 26.34 11.26 7.90
N THR A 42 27.03 11.87 8.86
CA THR A 42 27.23 11.34 10.23
C THR A 42 26.10 11.79 11.17
N ILE A 43 25.93 11.09 12.31
CA ILE A 43 24.94 11.43 13.34
C ILE A 43 25.39 12.71 14.06
N PRO A 44 24.67 13.84 13.91
CA PRO A 44 25.09 15.10 14.50
C PRO A 44 24.56 15.32 15.92
N TRP A 45 23.52 14.59 16.34
CA TRP A 45 22.92 14.64 17.68
C TRP A 45 22.00 13.44 17.95
N GLY A 46 21.68 13.23 19.23
CA GLY A 46 20.70 12.24 19.70
C GLY A 46 21.27 10.84 19.89
N GLU A 47 20.41 9.96 20.36
CA GLU A 47 20.68 8.53 20.54
C GLU A 47 19.56 7.72 19.85
N PRO A 48 19.80 6.46 19.48
CA PRO A 48 18.78 5.54 18.98
C PRO A 48 17.47 5.56 19.80
N THR A 49 16.35 5.91 19.17
CA THR A 49 15.02 5.91 19.81
C THR A 49 14.26 4.61 19.61
N ILE A 50 14.69 3.76 18.68
CA ILE A 50 14.08 2.45 18.40
C ILE A 50 14.76 1.40 19.29
N GLN A 51 13.96 0.68 20.07
CA GLN A 51 14.39 -0.47 20.86
C GLN A 51 13.67 -1.72 20.40
N TYR A 52 14.43 -2.79 20.19
CA TYR A 52 13.90 -4.09 19.83
C TYR A 52 13.61 -4.94 21.07
N ALA A 53 12.73 -5.93 20.92
CA ALA A 53 12.33 -6.83 22.01
C ALA A 53 13.50 -7.66 22.60
N ASN A 54 14.58 -7.84 21.83
CA ASN A 54 15.80 -8.53 22.27
C ASN A 54 16.77 -7.60 23.05
N GLY A 55 16.40 -6.34 23.30
CA GLY A 55 17.20 -5.36 24.04
C GLY A 55 18.24 -4.62 23.20
N THR A 56 18.34 -4.87 21.88
CA THR A 56 19.21 -4.08 20.99
C THR A 56 18.49 -2.82 20.49
N THR A 57 19.26 -1.84 20.05
CA THR A 57 18.74 -0.55 19.57
C THR A 57 19.04 -0.33 18.10
N CYS A 58 18.19 0.43 17.40
CA CYS A 58 18.46 0.92 16.04
C CYS A 58 18.36 2.45 15.98
N CYS A 59 19.21 3.15 15.24
CA CYS A 59 20.23 2.67 14.31
C CYS A 59 21.52 3.50 14.47
N SER A 60 22.67 2.97 14.03
CA SER A 60 23.99 3.62 14.16
C SER A 60 24.46 4.36 12.90
N SER A 61 23.75 4.21 11.78
CA SER A 61 24.03 4.91 10.52
C SER A 61 22.77 5.13 9.69
N LEU A 62 22.83 6.04 8.71
CA LEU A 62 21.74 6.24 7.74
C LEU A 62 21.48 4.98 6.89
N ASP A 63 22.51 4.21 6.57
CA ASP A 63 22.36 2.98 5.79
C ASP A 63 21.62 1.89 6.57
N GLU A 64 21.83 1.79 7.88
CA GLU A 64 21.02 0.90 8.72
C GLU A 64 19.56 1.35 8.78
N VAL A 65 19.29 2.66 8.87
CA VAL A 65 17.91 3.18 8.80
C VAL A 65 17.27 2.82 7.46
N ARG A 66 17.97 3.03 6.34
CA ARG A 66 17.50 2.68 4.99
C ARG A 66 17.19 1.19 4.87
N GLN A 67 18.08 0.32 5.35
CA GLN A 67 17.83 -1.13 5.33
C GLN A 67 16.58 -1.53 6.12
N GLN A 68 16.31 -0.89 7.27
CA GLN A 68 15.06 -1.15 8.00
C GLN A 68 13.83 -0.62 7.24
N LEU A 69 13.94 0.54 6.59
CA LEU A 69 12.89 1.07 5.73
C LEU A 69 12.63 0.14 4.53
N ASP A 70 13.65 -0.36 3.85
CA ASP A 70 13.52 -1.28 2.73
C ASP A 70 12.76 -2.56 3.12
N VAL A 71 13.02 -3.08 4.32
CA VAL A 71 12.29 -4.25 4.87
C VAL A 71 10.82 -3.91 5.12
N ILE A 72 10.51 -2.73 5.65
CA ILE A 72 9.15 -2.26 5.86
C ILE A 72 8.45 -2.03 4.52
N ASP A 73 9.11 -1.38 3.56
CA ASP A 73 8.58 -1.06 2.25
C ASP A 73 8.26 -2.32 1.45
N ALA A 74 9.07 -3.38 1.58
CA ALA A 74 8.76 -4.69 1.01
C ALA A 74 7.48 -5.29 1.62
N GLN A 75 7.24 -5.12 2.92
CA GLN A 75 6.01 -5.58 3.59
C GLN A 75 4.81 -4.71 3.20
N LEU A 76 4.99 -3.39 3.14
CA LEU A 76 3.97 -2.47 2.65
C LEU A 76 3.56 -2.83 1.22
N LEU A 77 4.50 -3.15 0.34
CA LEU A 77 4.19 -3.55 -1.03
C LEU A 77 3.31 -4.81 -1.08
N GLN A 78 3.54 -5.78 -0.19
CA GLN A 78 2.69 -6.97 -0.08
C GLN A 78 1.28 -6.62 0.43
N LEU A 79 1.17 -5.78 1.46
CA LEU A 79 -0.14 -5.32 1.97
C LEU A 79 -0.90 -4.48 0.94
N LEU A 80 -0.18 -3.67 0.16
CA LEU A 80 -0.75 -2.90 -0.94
C LEU A 80 -1.26 -3.83 -2.04
N SER A 81 -0.49 -4.86 -2.40
CA SER A 81 -0.92 -5.89 -3.36
C SER A 81 -2.22 -6.56 -2.92
N GLU A 82 -2.31 -6.96 -1.65
CA GLU A 82 -3.54 -7.54 -1.10
C GLU A 82 -4.70 -6.54 -1.15
N ARG A 83 -4.48 -5.30 -0.69
CA ARG A 83 -5.50 -4.23 -0.73
C ARG A 83 -6.02 -4.01 -2.15
N VAL A 84 -5.13 -3.91 -3.15
CA VAL A 84 -5.56 -3.67 -4.54
C VAL A 84 -6.25 -4.87 -5.17
N SER A 85 -6.03 -6.10 -4.66
CA SER A 85 -6.80 -7.26 -5.11
C SER A 85 -8.30 -7.14 -4.76
N TYR A 86 -8.61 -6.62 -3.56
CA TYR A 86 -10.00 -6.31 -3.17
C TYR A 86 -10.58 -5.12 -3.93
N VAL A 87 -9.76 -4.13 -4.28
CA VAL A 87 -10.18 -3.01 -5.15
C VAL A 87 -10.54 -3.52 -6.55
N ARG A 88 -9.69 -4.37 -7.16
CA ARG A 88 -9.99 -5.01 -8.45
C ARG A 88 -11.29 -5.83 -8.37
N GLU A 89 -11.48 -6.56 -7.29
CA GLU A 89 -12.71 -7.32 -7.03
C GLU A 89 -13.93 -6.40 -6.89
N ALA A 90 -13.79 -5.23 -6.27
CA ALA A 90 -14.86 -4.25 -6.14
C ALA A 90 -15.34 -3.72 -7.51
N THR A 91 -14.45 -3.63 -8.51
CA THR A 91 -14.79 -3.14 -9.86
C THR A 91 -15.95 -3.91 -10.49
N ARG A 92 -16.07 -5.22 -10.28
CA ARG A 92 -17.15 -6.03 -10.90
C ARG A 92 -18.55 -5.70 -10.38
N PHE A 93 -18.67 -4.95 -9.28
CA PHE A 93 -19.94 -4.50 -8.73
C PHE A 93 -20.38 -3.14 -9.26
N LYS A 94 -19.60 -2.52 -10.13
CA LYS A 94 -19.85 -1.16 -10.65
C LYS A 94 -20.52 -1.26 -12.01
N ALA A 95 -21.70 -0.66 -12.15
CA ALA A 95 -22.49 -0.73 -13.38
C ALA A 95 -22.04 0.33 -14.40
N THR A 96 -21.55 1.46 -13.93
CA THR A 96 -21.12 2.60 -14.74
C THR A 96 -19.77 3.14 -14.27
N VAL A 97 -19.08 3.87 -15.15
CA VAL A 97 -17.84 4.57 -14.77
C VAL A 97 -18.07 5.58 -13.63
N ALA A 98 -19.27 6.17 -13.53
CA ALA A 98 -19.63 7.06 -12.44
C ALA A 98 -19.70 6.35 -11.08
N ASP A 99 -19.94 5.03 -11.06
CA ASP A 99 -19.92 4.21 -9.85
C ASP A 99 -18.48 3.89 -9.40
N VAL A 100 -17.47 4.25 -10.19
CA VAL A 100 -16.05 4.02 -9.86
C VAL A 100 -15.61 4.91 -8.71
N ASN A 101 -15.90 6.20 -8.79
CA ASN A 101 -15.54 7.15 -7.76
C ASN A 101 -16.76 7.47 -6.89
N VAL A 102 -16.72 7.06 -5.62
CA VAL A 102 -17.77 7.37 -4.64
C VAL A 102 -17.18 8.30 -3.57
N PRO A 103 -17.28 9.64 -3.71
CA PRO A 103 -16.57 10.58 -2.84
C PRO A 103 -16.87 10.42 -1.34
N SER A 104 -18.12 10.08 -1.00
CA SER A 104 -18.50 9.83 0.40
C SER A 104 -17.80 8.60 0.97
N ARG A 105 -17.64 7.52 0.19
CA ARG A 105 -16.92 6.33 0.62
C ARG A 105 -15.42 6.60 0.75
N ASN A 106 -14.86 7.37 -0.18
CA ASN A 106 -13.45 7.81 -0.13
C ASN A 106 -13.16 8.56 1.17
N GLN A 107 -13.99 9.54 1.50
CA GLN A 107 -13.86 10.33 2.73
C GLN A 107 -13.97 9.44 3.97
N GLN A 108 -14.87 8.46 4.00
CA GLN A 108 -14.97 7.51 5.12
C GLN A 108 -13.68 6.67 5.31
N VAL A 109 -13.04 6.24 4.22
CA VAL A 109 -11.77 5.49 4.30
C VAL A 109 -10.66 6.38 4.87
N ILE A 110 -10.54 7.61 4.38
CA ILE A 110 -9.50 8.56 4.82
C ILE A 110 -9.73 8.93 6.29
N GLN A 111 -10.94 9.33 6.65
CA GLN A 111 -11.26 9.72 8.03
C GLN A 111 -11.07 8.54 9.01
N GLY A 112 -11.47 7.33 8.61
CA GLY A 112 -11.25 6.14 9.43
C GLY A 112 -9.76 5.88 9.71
N ALA A 113 -8.87 6.14 8.74
CA ALA A 113 -7.44 6.05 8.95
C ALA A 113 -6.89 7.16 9.86
N VAL A 114 -7.35 8.39 9.67
CA VAL A 114 -7.00 9.55 10.50
C VAL A 114 -7.39 9.32 11.97
N ASP A 115 -8.59 8.78 12.21
CA ASP A 115 -9.10 8.51 13.55
C ASP A 115 -8.34 7.35 14.23
N ALA A 116 -7.92 6.34 13.46
CA ALA A 116 -7.19 5.18 13.96
C ALA A 116 -5.69 5.44 14.19
N ALA A 117 -5.09 6.40 13.48
CA ALA A 117 -3.64 6.63 13.49
C ALA A 117 -3.01 6.80 14.89
N PRO A 118 -3.62 7.53 15.85
CA PRO A 118 -3.05 7.66 17.19
C PRO A 118 -2.96 6.34 17.96
N LEU A 119 -3.85 5.37 17.68
CA LEU A 119 -3.87 4.06 18.35
C LEU A 119 -2.64 3.22 18.02
N VAL A 120 -1.96 3.54 16.92
CA VAL A 120 -0.75 2.86 16.44
C VAL A 120 0.47 3.79 16.41
N HIS A 121 0.41 4.91 17.14
CA HIS A 121 1.47 5.92 17.21
C HIS A 121 1.88 6.52 15.84
N LEU A 122 0.94 6.54 14.88
CA LEU A 122 1.13 7.20 13.58
C LEU A 122 0.64 8.64 13.65
N PRO A 123 1.42 9.65 13.21
CA PRO A 123 0.92 11.01 13.07
C PRO A 123 -0.26 11.08 12.11
N GLN A 124 -1.36 11.72 12.52
CA GLN A 124 -2.60 11.79 11.74
C GLN A 124 -2.40 12.40 10.35
N ILE A 125 -1.52 13.40 10.21
CA ILE A 125 -1.17 14.00 8.91
C ILE A 125 -0.53 12.99 7.94
N VAL A 126 0.25 12.05 8.45
CA VAL A 126 0.84 10.98 7.63
C VAL A 126 -0.25 10.03 7.17
N ALA A 127 -1.18 9.66 8.07
CA ALA A 127 -2.32 8.82 7.71
C ALA A 127 -3.20 9.47 6.64
N GLU A 128 -3.54 10.76 6.79
CA GLU A 128 -4.35 11.51 5.83
C GLU A 128 -3.73 11.48 4.42
N ILE A 129 -2.48 11.96 4.29
CA ILE A 129 -1.80 12.08 2.99
C ILE A 129 -1.62 10.70 2.33
N VAL A 130 -1.23 9.69 3.09
CA VAL A 130 -1.04 8.34 2.55
C VAL A 130 -2.39 7.77 2.08
N TYR A 131 -3.45 7.87 2.88
CA TYR A 131 -4.74 7.30 2.51
C TYR A 131 -5.43 8.05 1.37
N GLU A 132 -5.23 9.37 1.24
CA GLU A 132 -5.62 10.11 0.04
C GLU A 132 -4.94 9.54 -1.21
N GLY A 133 -3.62 9.34 -1.16
CA GLY A 133 -2.86 8.72 -2.25
C GLY A 133 -3.35 7.32 -2.58
N LEU A 134 -3.64 6.49 -1.57
CA LEU A 134 -4.17 5.14 -1.77
C LEU A 134 -5.55 5.14 -2.41
N VAL A 135 -6.45 6.01 -1.98
CA VAL A 135 -7.81 6.11 -2.54
C VAL A 135 -7.76 6.65 -3.97
N ASN A 136 -7.01 7.73 -4.22
CA ASN A 136 -6.90 8.34 -5.54
C ASN A 136 -6.29 7.37 -6.56
N SER A 137 -5.23 6.64 -6.19
CA SER A 137 -4.64 5.62 -7.05
C SER A 137 -5.57 4.41 -7.27
N SER A 138 -6.39 4.05 -6.28
CA SER A 138 -7.39 2.97 -6.43
C SER A 138 -8.45 3.34 -7.47
N VAL A 139 -8.98 4.57 -7.43
CA VAL A 139 -9.95 5.06 -8.42
C VAL A 139 -9.38 4.96 -9.84
N LEU A 140 -8.15 5.43 -10.06
CA LEU A 140 -7.49 5.34 -11.36
C LEU A 140 -7.31 3.89 -11.84
N PHE A 141 -6.94 2.98 -10.94
CA PHE A 141 -6.80 1.56 -11.25
C PHE A 141 -8.14 0.91 -11.61
N GLU A 142 -9.19 1.20 -10.85
CA GLU A 142 -10.55 0.70 -11.12
C GLU A 142 -11.10 1.24 -12.44
N GLU A 143 -10.83 2.51 -12.78
CA GLU A 143 -11.18 3.09 -14.10
C GLU A 143 -10.47 2.34 -15.23
N CYS A 144 -9.16 2.06 -15.10
CA CYS A 144 -8.42 1.27 -16.08
C CYS A 144 -9.06 -0.11 -16.28
N ILE A 145 -9.35 -0.81 -15.18
CA ILE A 145 -9.99 -2.13 -15.21
C ILE A 145 -11.36 -2.02 -15.88
N PHE A 146 -12.23 -1.11 -15.43
CA PHE A 146 -13.58 -0.93 -15.95
C PHE A 146 -13.56 -0.73 -17.47
N ASN A 147 -12.65 0.12 -17.96
CA ASN A 147 -12.51 0.40 -19.39
C ASN A 147 -12.10 -0.85 -20.17
N THR A 148 -11.28 -1.75 -19.62
CA THR A 148 -10.94 -3.02 -20.30
C THR A 148 -12.15 -3.93 -20.56
N TYR A 149 -13.24 -3.79 -19.79
CA TYR A 149 -14.45 -4.60 -19.91
C TYR A 149 -15.60 -3.90 -20.68
N VAL A 150 -15.65 -2.57 -20.65
CA VAL A 150 -16.73 -1.79 -21.29
C VAL A 150 -16.33 -1.23 -22.67
N ASP A 151 -15.03 -0.99 -22.90
CA ASP A 151 -14.49 -0.56 -24.19
C ASP A 151 -13.10 -1.18 -24.44
N PRO A 152 -13.03 -2.39 -25.02
CA PRO A 152 -11.78 -3.11 -25.25
C PRO A 152 -10.77 -2.36 -26.14
N GLU A 153 -11.21 -1.35 -26.90
CA GLU A 153 -10.37 -0.52 -27.77
C GLU A 153 -9.73 0.68 -27.03
N CYS A 154 -10.18 0.99 -25.80
CA CYS A 154 -9.71 2.14 -25.02
C CYS A 154 -8.38 1.89 -24.27
N VAL A 155 -7.81 0.69 -24.35
CA VAL A 155 -6.53 0.37 -23.69
C VAL A 155 -5.35 0.96 -24.49
N GLY A 156 -5.14 2.26 -24.34
CA GLY A 156 -3.98 3.00 -24.85
C GLY A 156 -4.35 4.22 -25.70
N GLY A 157 -4.56 5.37 -25.05
CA GLY A 157 -4.51 6.66 -25.76
C GLY A 157 -5.30 7.81 -25.12
N LYS A 158 -4.69 8.48 -24.14
CA LYS A 158 -4.01 9.77 -24.35
C LYS A 158 -2.95 9.97 -23.27
#